data_AF-A0A093T198-F1
#
_entry.id   AF-A0A093T198-F1
#
_cell.length_a   1.000
_cell.length_b   1.000
_cell.length_c   1.000
_cell.angle_alpha   90.00
_cell.angle_beta   90.00
_cell.angle_gamma   90.00
#
_symmetry.space_group_name_H-M   'P 1'
#
loop_
_entity.id
_entity.type
_entity.pdbx_description
1 polymer ?
#
loop_
_entity_poly.entity_id
_entity_poly.type
_entity_poly.pdbx_seq_one_letter_code
_entity_poly.pdbx_strand_id
1 'polypeptide(L)'
;MRLVILEDYDQASEWAAKYICNRIIQFKPSQGRYFTLGLPTGNTPLGCYKKLIEYHKNGDLSFKYVKTFNMDEYVGLPRNHPESYHSYMWNNFFKHIDIDPNNAHILDGNAPDLQAECDAFEKKIEEAGGIDLFVGGM
;
A
#
# COMPACT_ATOMS: atom_id res chain seq x y z
N MET A 1 -11.39 13.78 -13.90
CA MET A 1 -9.92 13.70 -13.74
C MET A 1 -9.40 15.01 -13.15
N ARG A 2 -8.40 14.96 -12.27
CA ARG A 2 -7.67 16.13 -11.78
C ARG A 2 -6.18 15.91 -12.06
N LEU A 3 -5.54 16.84 -12.76
CA LEU A 3 -4.10 16.83 -13.01
C LEU A 3 -3.44 17.83 -12.06
N VAL A 4 -2.46 17.37 -11.31
CA VAL A 4 -1.66 18.20 -10.39
C VAL A 4 -0.23 18.20 -10.90
N ILE A 5 0.26 19.39 -11.26
CA ILE A 5 1.61 19.58 -11.80
C ILE A 5 2.43 20.26 -10.72
N LEU A 6 3.57 19.65 -10.40
CA LEU A 6 4.49 20.11 -9.37
C LEU A 6 5.89 20.18 -9.98
N GLU A 7 6.78 20.92 -9.34
CA GLU A 7 8.05 21.34 -9.92
C GLU A 7 9.02 20.16 -10.09
N ASP A 8 9.02 19.24 -9.12
CA ASP A 8 9.95 18.13 -9.06
C ASP A 8 9.32 16.88 -8.41
N TYR A 9 10.12 15.81 -8.39
CA TYR A 9 9.76 14.51 -7.83
C TYR A 9 9.45 14.56 -6.32
N ASP A 10 10.18 15.37 -5.55
CA ASP A 10 10.01 15.43 -4.10
C ASP A 10 8.71 16.14 -3.75
N GLN A 11 8.37 17.23 -4.45
CA GLN A 11 7.08 17.90 -4.33
C GLN A 11 5.92 16.97 -4.74
N ALA A 12 6.07 16.23 -5.85
CA ALA A 12 5.06 15.26 -6.29
C ALA A 12 4.86 14.12 -5.28
N SER A 13 5.95 13.59 -4.74
CA SER A 13 5.96 12.57 -3.69
C SER A 13 5.28 13.05 -2.42
N GLU A 14 5.62 14.25 -1.95
CA GLU A 14 5.02 14.84 -0.76
C GLU A 14 3.53 15.14 -0.98
N TRP A 15 3.14 15.64 -2.15
CA TRP A 15 1.75 15.90 -2.46
C TRP A 15 0.91 14.62 -2.41
N ALA A 16 1.39 13.53 -3.01
CA ALA A 16 0.73 12.23 -2.96
C ALA A 16 0.62 11.71 -1.51
N ALA A 17 1.70 11.82 -0.73
CA ALA A 17 1.70 11.42 0.68
C ALA A 17 0.71 12.23 1.52
N LYS A 18 0.65 13.57 1.33
CA LYS A 18 -0.33 14.45 1.98
C LYS A 18 -1.76 14.08 1.60
N TYR A 19 -2.00 13.74 0.33
CA TYR A 19 -3.32 13.31 -0.12
C TYR A 19 -3.75 12.02 0.58
N ILE A 20 -2.89 11.00 0.60
CA ILE A 20 -3.15 9.72 1.28
C ILE A 20 -3.39 9.94 2.78
N CYS A 21 -2.50 10.68 3.45
CA CYS A 21 -2.61 11.02 4.88
C CYS A 21 -3.95 11.68 5.20
N ASN A 22 -4.31 12.73 4.44
CA ASN A 22 -5.59 13.43 4.63
C ASN A 22 -6.79 12.52 4.39
N ARG A 23 -6.74 11.63 3.38
CA ARG A 23 -7.83 10.69 3.11
C ARG A 23 -8.03 9.69 4.25
N ILE A 24 -6.95 9.16 4.81
CA ILE A 24 -7.00 8.26 5.98
C ILE A 24 -7.57 9.02 7.20
N ILE A 25 -7.03 10.19 7.52
CA ILE A 25 -7.47 10.98 8.69
C ILE A 25 -8.95 11.38 8.56
N GLN A 26 -9.38 11.84 7.38
CA GLN A 26 -10.77 12.26 7.15
C GLN A 26 -11.74 11.09 7.17
N PHE A 27 -11.31 9.91 6.71
CA PHE A 27 -12.11 8.69 6.78
C PHE A 27 -12.35 8.23 8.23
N LYS A 28 -11.39 8.51 9.13
CA LYS A 28 -11.39 8.13 10.55
C LYS A 28 -11.55 6.62 10.73
N PRO A 29 -10.60 5.81 10.24
CA PRO A 29 -10.68 4.36 10.35
C PRO A 29 -10.63 3.94 11.82
N SER A 30 -11.34 2.88 12.13
CA SER A 30 -11.50 2.34 13.48
C SER A 30 -11.74 0.84 13.42
N GLN A 31 -11.76 0.19 14.58
CA GLN A 31 -12.08 -1.23 14.64
C GLN A 31 -13.45 -1.51 13.99
N GLY A 32 -13.47 -2.40 13.00
CA GLY A 32 -14.67 -2.71 12.21
C GLY A 32 -14.96 -1.77 11.05
N ARG A 33 -14.16 -0.71 10.87
CA ARG A 33 -14.25 0.22 9.73
C ARG A 33 -12.84 0.60 9.26
N TYR A 34 -12.25 -0.29 8.47
CA TYR A 34 -10.90 -0.14 7.96
C TYR A 34 -10.88 0.79 6.73
N PHE A 35 -9.77 1.51 6.56
CA PHE A 35 -9.49 2.19 5.29
C PHE A 35 -8.71 1.24 4.38
N THR A 36 -9.20 1.01 3.18
CA THR A 36 -8.63 0.06 2.21
C THR A 36 -7.79 0.79 1.16
N LEU A 37 -6.51 0.45 1.07
CA LEU A 37 -5.52 1.19 0.29
C LEU A 37 -4.81 0.29 -0.72
N GLY A 38 -5.04 0.53 -2.01
CA GLY A 38 -4.27 -0.08 -3.10
C GLY A 38 -2.90 0.57 -3.24
N LEU A 39 -1.82 -0.23 -3.33
CA LEU A 39 -0.43 0.26 -3.32
C LEU A 39 0.42 -0.27 -4.49
N PRO A 40 1.24 0.59 -5.12
CA PRO A 40 2.20 0.19 -6.15
C PRO A 40 3.61 -0.06 -5.58
N THR A 41 4.49 -0.65 -6.37
CA THR A 41 5.94 -0.74 -6.09
C THR A 41 6.74 0.12 -7.08
N GLY A 42 8.08 -0.01 -7.09
CA GLY A 42 8.96 0.69 -8.01
C GLY A 42 9.58 1.98 -7.45
N ASN A 43 10.32 2.71 -8.27
CA ASN A 43 11.03 3.90 -7.80
C ASN A 43 10.11 5.10 -7.58
N THR A 44 9.09 5.25 -8.41
CA THR A 44 8.14 6.38 -8.38
C THR A 44 7.45 6.56 -7.01
N PRO A 45 6.87 5.52 -6.36
CA PRO A 45 6.22 5.71 -5.07
C PRO A 45 7.17 5.81 -3.87
N LEU A 46 8.50 5.62 -4.04
CA LEU A 46 9.43 5.51 -2.92
C LEU A 46 9.49 6.80 -2.08
N GLY A 47 9.43 7.97 -2.72
CA GLY A 47 9.38 9.26 -2.04
C GLY A 47 8.09 9.44 -1.24
N CYS A 48 6.97 8.96 -1.78
CA CYS A 48 5.69 8.94 -1.10
C CYS A 48 5.74 8.08 0.17
N TYR A 49 6.29 6.85 0.09
CA TYR A 49 6.46 5.98 1.26
C TYR A 49 7.34 6.60 2.35
N LYS A 50 8.46 7.24 1.97
CA LYS A 50 9.31 7.96 2.93
C LYS A 50 8.53 9.04 3.69
N LYS A 51 7.72 9.83 2.98
CA LYS A 51 6.88 10.88 3.60
C LYS A 51 5.78 10.31 4.49
N LEU A 52 5.13 9.22 4.09
CA LEU A 52 4.14 8.53 4.93
C LEU A 52 4.77 7.96 6.22
N ILE A 53 6.00 7.44 6.15
CA ILE A 53 6.75 7.01 7.33
C ILE A 53 7.09 8.20 8.22
N GLU A 54 7.51 9.34 7.66
CA GLU A 54 7.75 10.57 8.44
C GLU A 54 6.48 11.01 9.19
N TYR A 55 5.33 11.05 8.52
CA TYR A 55 4.05 11.39 9.17
C TYR A 55 3.67 10.41 10.27
N HIS A 56 3.93 9.13 10.08
CA HIS A 56 3.69 8.14 11.12
C HIS A 56 4.61 8.35 12.34
N LYS A 57 5.92 8.52 12.11
CA LYS A 57 6.90 8.74 13.18
C LYS A 57 6.66 10.02 13.97
N ASN A 58 6.11 11.05 13.32
CA ASN A 58 5.71 12.30 13.97
C ASN A 58 4.40 12.19 14.78
N GLY A 59 3.68 11.07 14.66
CA GLY A 59 2.39 10.86 15.33
C GLY A 59 1.19 11.45 14.59
N ASP A 60 1.38 11.95 13.36
CA ASP A 60 0.33 12.58 12.55
C ASP A 60 -0.56 11.54 11.85
N LEU A 61 -0.06 10.32 11.65
CA LEU A 61 -0.72 9.27 10.88
C LEU A 61 -0.56 7.89 11.55
N SER A 62 -1.64 7.09 11.56
CA SER A 62 -1.61 5.69 11.99
C SER A 62 -2.21 4.80 10.91
N PHE A 63 -1.59 3.63 10.71
CA PHE A 63 -1.99 2.57 9.81
C PHE A 63 -2.64 1.39 10.54
N LYS A 64 -2.86 1.49 11.86
CA LYS A 64 -3.46 0.43 12.69
C LYS A 64 -4.79 -0.12 12.15
N TYR A 65 -5.62 0.75 11.56
CA TYR A 65 -6.90 0.40 10.96
C TYR A 65 -6.90 0.60 9.44
N VAL A 66 -5.75 0.40 8.80
CA VAL A 66 -5.59 0.38 7.34
C VAL A 66 -5.39 -1.06 6.88
N LYS A 67 -6.05 -1.44 5.78
CA LYS A 67 -5.76 -2.66 5.01
C LYS A 67 -5.13 -2.27 3.69
N THR A 68 -4.03 -2.91 3.32
CA THR A 68 -3.35 -2.64 2.05
C THR A 68 -3.49 -3.81 1.08
N PHE A 69 -3.60 -3.50 -0.20
CA PHE A 69 -3.60 -4.47 -1.29
C PHE A 69 -2.60 -4.01 -2.36
N ASN A 70 -1.52 -4.76 -2.53
CA ASN A 70 -0.56 -4.47 -3.59
C ASN A 70 -1.05 -4.95 -4.96
N MET A 71 -0.60 -4.26 -6.01
CA MET A 71 -1.03 -4.52 -7.40
C MET A 71 -0.63 -5.89 -7.92
N ASP A 72 0.59 -6.32 -7.60
CA ASP A 72 1.26 -7.42 -8.28
C ASP A 72 2.34 -8.06 -7.39
N GLU A 73 2.83 -9.22 -7.85
CA GLU A 73 4.05 -9.91 -7.39
C GLU A 73 4.59 -10.79 -8.53
N TYR A 74 5.89 -11.07 -8.53
CA TYR A 74 6.51 -12.00 -9.47
C TYR A 74 6.11 -13.46 -9.20
N VAL A 75 5.77 -14.18 -10.27
CA VAL A 75 5.55 -15.64 -10.21
C VAL A 75 6.89 -16.39 -10.11
N GLY A 76 6.98 -17.33 -9.17
CA GLY A 76 8.14 -18.21 -9.01
C GLY A 76 9.36 -17.58 -8.33
N LEU A 77 9.28 -16.32 -7.91
CA LEU A 77 10.36 -15.65 -7.19
C LEU A 77 10.18 -15.88 -5.68
N PRO A 78 11.22 -16.35 -4.94
CA PRO A 78 11.09 -16.59 -3.50
C PRO A 78 10.61 -15.33 -2.77
N ARG A 79 9.64 -15.47 -1.86
CA ARG A 79 9.07 -14.35 -1.08
C ARG A 79 10.12 -13.52 -0.33
N ASN A 80 11.23 -14.12 0.09
CA ASN A 80 12.33 -13.43 0.78
C ASN A 80 13.44 -12.94 -0.16
N HIS A 81 13.29 -13.12 -1.47
CA HIS A 81 14.24 -12.60 -2.45
C HIS A 81 14.23 -11.07 -2.36
N PRO A 82 15.40 -10.39 -2.40
CA PRO A 82 15.48 -8.93 -2.23
C PRO A 82 14.65 -8.14 -3.24
N GLU A 83 14.52 -8.66 -4.47
CA GLU A 83 13.75 -8.05 -5.55
C GLU A 83 12.27 -8.49 -5.62
N SER A 84 11.79 -9.32 -4.69
CA SER A 84 10.35 -9.60 -4.59
C SER A 84 9.60 -8.36 -4.10
N TYR A 85 8.35 -8.21 -4.50
CA TYR A 85 7.51 -7.11 -4.02
C TYR A 85 7.11 -7.27 -2.55
N HIS A 86 7.07 -8.50 -2.03
CA HIS A 86 7.07 -8.80 -0.59
C HIS A 86 8.26 -8.13 0.12
N SER A 87 9.50 -8.37 -0.34
CA SER A 87 10.70 -7.74 0.23
C SER A 87 10.71 -6.23 0.03
N TYR A 88 10.31 -5.73 -1.15
CA TYR A 88 10.25 -4.30 -1.43
C TYR A 88 9.33 -3.60 -0.43
N MET A 89 8.09 -4.07 -0.28
CA MET A 89 7.09 -3.43 0.57
C MET A 89 7.46 -3.51 2.04
N TRP A 90 7.97 -4.67 2.48
CA TRP A 90 8.47 -4.83 3.84
C TRP A 90 9.62 -3.86 4.14
N ASN A 91 10.61 -3.79 3.26
CA ASN A 91 11.82 -3.01 3.51
C ASN A 91 11.63 -1.51 3.36
N ASN A 92 10.77 -1.08 2.44
CA ASN A 92 10.57 0.34 2.14
C ASN A 92 9.38 0.96 2.85
N PHE A 93 8.43 0.17 3.36
CA PHE A 93 7.23 0.72 3.98
C PHE A 93 6.77 -0.01 5.24
N PHE A 94 6.29 -1.27 5.14
CA PHE A 94 5.51 -1.89 6.20
C PHE A 94 6.23 -2.04 7.54
N LYS A 95 7.54 -2.34 7.55
CA LYS A 95 8.29 -2.47 8.81
C LYS A 95 8.53 -1.15 9.56
N HIS A 96 8.21 -0.01 8.95
CA HIS A 96 8.47 1.33 9.48
C HIS A 96 7.20 2.03 9.99
N ILE A 97 6.05 1.34 9.93
CA ILE A 97 4.73 1.85 10.32
C ILE A 97 4.02 0.87 11.25
N ASP A 98 2.90 1.28 11.84
CA ASP A 98 2.09 0.50 12.79
C ASP A 98 0.97 -0.34 12.12
N ILE A 99 1.14 -0.72 10.86
CA ILE A 99 0.20 -1.61 10.18
C ILE A 99 0.26 -3.02 10.78
N ASP A 100 -0.89 -3.64 11.00
CA ASP A 100 -0.95 -5.07 11.34
C ASP A 100 -0.55 -5.89 10.11
N PRO A 101 0.45 -6.79 10.20
CA PRO A 101 0.85 -7.64 9.08
C PRO A 101 -0.30 -8.45 8.45
N ASN A 102 -1.33 -8.81 9.21
CA ASN A 102 -2.49 -9.52 8.69
C ASN A 102 -3.39 -8.65 7.80
N ASN A 103 -3.24 -7.33 7.88
CA ASN A 103 -3.93 -6.35 7.05
C ASN A 103 -3.07 -5.90 5.85
N ALA A 104 -1.88 -6.46 5.66
CA ALA A 104 -1.01 -6.16 4.52
C ALA A 104 -1.07 -7.30 3.49
N HIS A 105 -1.81 -7.10 2.40
CA HIS A 105 -2.06 -8.13 1.38
C HIS A 105 -1.22 -7.89 0.13
N ILE A 106 -0.43 -8.91 -0.24
CA ILE A 106 0.32 -8.99 -1.50
C ILE A 106 0.06 -10.40 -2.06
N LEU A 107 -0.13 -10.50 -3.38
CA LEU A 107 -0.30 -11.78 -4.07
C LEU A 107 0.82 -12.78 -3.73
N ASP A 108 0.46 -14.06 -3.64
CA ASP A 108 1.44 -15.14 -3.55
C ASP A 108 1.81 -15.67 -4.95
N GLY A 109 2.87 -15.12 -5.53
CA GLY A 109 3.42 -15.58 -6.81
C GLY A 109 3.98 -17.01 -6.79
N ASN A 110 4.04 -17.68 -5.64
CA ASN A 110 4.47 -19.08 -5.52
C ASN A 110 3.32 -20.02 -5.13
N ALA A 111 2.07 -19.57 -5.21
CA ALA A 111 0.91 -20.41 -4.98
C ALA A 111 0.89 -21.60 -5.97
N PRO A 112 0.47 -22.80 -5.54
CA PRO A 112 0.42 -23.97 -6.41
C PRO A 112 -0.60 -23.84 -7.55
N ASP A 113 -1.67 -23.06 -7.33
CA ASP A 113 -2.66 -22.67 -8.33
C ASP A 113 -2.76 -21.15 -8.35
N LEU A 114 -2.21 -20.54 -9.40
CA LEU A 114 -2.14 -19.09 -9.54
C LEU A 114 -3.51 -18.45 -9.79
N GLN A 115 -4.42 -19.15 -10.49
CA GLN A 115 -5.75 -18.62 -10.73
C GLN A 115 -6.55 -18.60 -9.42
N ALA A 116 -6.44 -19.66 -8.63
CA ALA A 116 -7.07 -19.71 -7.31
C ALA A 116 -6.55 -18.63 -6.36
N GLU A 117 -5.25 -18.28 -6.42
CA GLU A 117 -4.68 -17.17 -5.65
C GLU A 117 -5.24 -15.82 -6.12
N CYS A 118 -5.35 -15.57 -7.42
CA CYS A 118 -5.97 -14.37 -7.96
C CYS A 118 -7.43 -14.23 -7.51
N ASP A 119 -8.23 -15.29 -7.66
CA ASP A 119 -9.64 -15.31 -7.25
C ASP A 119 -9.78 -15.09 -5.73
N ALA A 120 -8.87 -15.68 -4.94
CA ALA A 120 -8.83 -15.45 -3.49
C ALA A 120 -8.44 -14.02 -3.13
N PHE A 121 -7.58 -13.37 -3.92
CA PHE A 121 -7.19 -11.99 -3.71
C PHE A 121 -8.34 -11.02 -4.00
N GLU A 122 -9.07 -11.22 -5.10
CA GLU A 122 -10.29 -10.47 -5.41
C GLU A 122 -11.34 -10.64 -4.31
N LYS A 123 -11.55 -11.87 -3.83
CA LYS A 123 -12.45 -12.14 -2.72
C LYS A 123 -12.05 -11.40 -1.43
N LYS A 124 -10.75 -11.33 -1.11
CA LYS A 124 -10.26 -10.56 0.06
C LYS A 124 -10.56 -9.06 -0.09
N ILE A 125 -10.48 -8.51 -1.31
CA ILE A 125 -10.86 -7.12 -1.59
C ILE A 125 -12.36 -6.92 -1.38
N GLU A 126 -13.20 -7.81 -1.90
CA GLU A 126 -14.66 -7.77 -1.71
C GLU A 126 -15.03 -7.87 -0.23
N GLU A 127 -14.44 -8.82 0.51
CA GLU A 127 -14.66 -9.01 1.95
C GLU A 127 -14.18 -7.80 2.78
N ALA A 128 -13.21 -7.03 2.27
CA ALA A 128 -12.78 -5.77 2.89
C ALA A 128 -13.71 -4.58 2.59
N GLY A 129 -14.69 -4.75 1.69
CA GLY A 129 -15.62 -3.70 1.27
C GLY A 129 -15.18 -2.91 0.04
N GLY A 130 -14.22 -3.44 -0.74
CA GLY A 130 -13.63 -2.77 -1.90
C GLY A 130 -12.35 -2.00 -1.55
N ILE A 131 -11.96 -1.06 -2.42
CA ILE A 131 -10.78 -0.19 -2.25
C ILE A 131 -11.22 1.28 -2.16
N ASP A 132 -10.95 1.94 -1.03
CA ASP A 132 -11.27 3.36 -0.80
C ASP A 132 -10.38 4.31 -1.62
N LEU A 133 -9.11 3.93 -1.80
CA LEU A 133 -8.13 4.66 -2.58
C LEU A 133 -7.13 3.68 -3.19
N PHE A 134 -6.99 3.69 -4.51
CA PHE A 134 -5.95 2.93 -5.21
C PHE A 134 -4.89 3.90 -5.72
N VAL A 135 -3.65 3.73 -5.27
CA VAL A 135 -2.48 4.48 -5.76
C VAL A 135 -1.78 3.64 -6.82
N GLY A 136 -1.42 4.26 -7.94
CA GLY A 136 -0.75 3.59 -9.06
C GLY A 136 0.37 4.44 -9.66
N GLY A 137 1.03 3.89 -10.66
CA GLY A 137 2.02 4.57 -11.50
C GLY A 137 1.82 4.23 -12.97
N MET A 138 2.51 4.95 -13.84
CA MET A 138 2.60 4.69 -15.29
C MET A 138 4.06 4.75 -15.71
#